data_AF-A0A803MFU4-F1
#
_entry.id   AF-A0A803MFU4-F1
#
_cell.length_a   1.000
_cell.length_b   1.000
_cell.length_c   1.000
_cell.angle_alpha   90.00
_cell.angle_beta   90.00
_cell.angle_gamma   90.00
#
_symmetry.space_group_name_H-M   'P 1'
#
loop_
_entity.id
_entity.type
_entity.pdbx_description
1 polymer ?
#
loop_
_entity_poly.entity_id
_entity_poly.type
_entity_poly.pdbx_seq_one_letter_code
_entity_poly.pdbx_strand_id
1 'polypeptide(L)'
;MMTQMEGMNEDLNDKIEGINHLEEINRILMIKLRQSEDELQDARTASIIGLLDTLPRNHNNIGVKGMGEIDVKGFIKECKKRYTGDEAMTKAGMMCSHWQEDLVDPAWHPFKIIEIHGQIQEVINEEDEKLKKLKVQWGNEVYQAVTMALQELNWYNPSGRHAVNELWNYREGRKARLKEVTNFVFQILKTLQ
;
A
#
# COMPACT_ATOMS: atom_id res chain seq x y z
N MET A 1 -2.57 10.29 -64.37
CA MET A 1 -3.63 10.08 -63.36
C MET A 1 -3.69 8.63 -62.91
N MET A 2 -3.85 7.64 -63.81
CA MET A 2 -3.93 6.22 -63.43
C MET A 2 -2.66 5.71 -62.69
N THR A 3 -1.47 6.08 -63.17
CA THR A 3 -0.17 5.75 -62.54
C THR A 3 0.07 6.40 -61.16
N GLN A 4 -0.54 7.56 -60.90
CA GLN A 4 -0.45 8.20 -59.57
C GLN A 4 -1.37 7.51 -58.56
N MET A 5 -2.57 7.09 -58.99
CA MET A 5 -3.49 6.35 -58.14
C MET A 5 -2.92 4.97 -57.77
N GLU A 6 -2.28 4.29 -58.70
CA GLU A 6 -1.63 2.99 -58.45
C GLU A 6 -0.51 3.12 -57.41
N GLY A 7 0.39 4.10 -57.55
CA GLY A 7 1.47 4.32 -56.57
C GLY A 7 0.95 4.75 -55.19
N MET A 8 -0.13 5.54 -55.12
CA MET A 8 -0.78 5.88 -53.85
C MET A 8 -1.42 4.65 -53.18
N ASN A 9 -1.92 3.69 -53.96
CA ASN A 9 -2.54 2.48 -53.43
C ASN A 9 -1.50 1.47 -52.91
N GLU A 10 -0.33 1.40 -53.55
CA GLU A 10 0.81 0.61 -53.07
C GLU A 10 1.34 1.17 -51.74
N ASP A 11 1.59 2.48 -51.65
CA ASP A 11 2.00 3.14 -50.39
C ASP A 11 0.96 2.96 -49.27
N LEU A 12 -0.33 2.98 -49.62
CA LEU A 12 -1.39 2.71 -48.65
C LEU A 12 -1.36 1.27 -48.13
N ASN A 13 -1.16 0.29 -49.02
CA ASN A 13 -1.05 -1.12 -48.64
C ASN A 13 0.18 -1.38 -47.76
N ASP A 14 1.33 -0.81 -48.12
CA ASP A 14 2.57 -0.92 -47.32
C ASP A 14 2.37 -0.33 -45.92
N LYS A 15 1.67 0.80 -45.81
CA LYS A 15 1.30 1.40 -44.52
C LYS A 15 0.35 0.53 -43.71
N ILE A 16 -0.64 -0.09 -44.36
CA ILE A 16 -1.58 -1.00 -43.69
C ILE A 16 -0.83 -2.23 -43.16
N GLU A 17 0.04 -2.83 -43.97
CA GLU A 17 0.88 -3.95 -43.53
C GLU A 17 1.80 -3.55 -42.37
N GLY A 18 2.43 -2.37 -42.45
CA GLY A 18 3.23 -1.81 -41.37
C GLY A 18 2.43 -1.59 -40.07
N ILE A 19 1.21 -1.07 -40.17
CA ILE A 19 0.31 -0.90 -39.01
C ILE A 19 -0.04 -2.26 -38.40
N ASN A 20 -0.44 -3.24 -39.22
CA ASN A 20 -0.79 -4.58 -38.75
C ASN A 20 0.39 -5.25 -38.03
N HIS A 21 1.61 -5.10 -38.56
CA HIS A 21 2.81 -5.62 -37.92
C HIS A 21 3.10 -4.95 -36.57
N LEU A 22 2.95 -3.61 -36.48
CA LEU A 22 3.11 -2.88 -35.22
C LEU A 22 2.04 -3.29 -34.19
N GLU A 23 0.80 -3.50 -34.62
CA GLU A 23 -0.27 -3.99 -33.75
C GLU A 23 0.03 -5.40 -33.21
N GLU A 24 0.58 -6.28 -34.04
CA GLU A 24 1.01 -7.62 -33.62
C GLU A 24 2.13 -7.56 -32.58
N ILE A 25 3.18 -6.76 -32.84
CA ILE A 25 4.27 -6.56 -31.88
C ILE A 25 3.72 -5.99 -30.56
N ASN A 26 2.84 -5.00 -30.62
CA ASN A 26 2.27 -4.39 -29.43
C ASN A 26 1.48 -5.41 -28.60
N ARG A 27 0.70 -6.28 -29.25
CA ARG A 27 -0.02 -7.37 -28.59
C ARG A 27 0.95 -8.33 -27.89
N ILE A 28 2.04 -8.72 -28.56
CA ILE A 28 3.07 -9.61 -27.98
C ILE A 28 3.73 -8.96 -26.76
N LEU A 29 4.09 -7.68 -26.85
CA LEU A 29 4.71 -6.93 -25.75
C LEU A 29 3.76 -6.84 -24.54
N MET A 30 2.48 -6.58 -24.76
CA MET A 30 1.48 -6.56 -23.69
C MET A 30 1.35 -7.91 -22.97
N ILE A 31 1.39 -9.02 -23.71
CA ILE A 31 1.37 -10.37 -23.11
C ILE A 31 2.62 -10.61 -22.27
N LYS A 32 3.81 -10.28 -22.81
CA LYS A 32 5.07 -10.44 -22.08
C LYS A 32 5.18 -9.56 -20.84
N LEU A 33 4.69 -8.32 -20.92
CA LEU A 33 4.64 -7.41 -19.79
C LEU A 33 3.79 -8.01 -18.67
N ARG A 34 2.59 -8.48 -18.99
CA ARG A 34 1.69 -9.12 -18.03
C ARG A 34 2.33 -10.36 -17.38
N GLN A 35 2.96 -11.22 -18.16
CA GLN A 35 3.68 -12.39 -17.63
C GLN A 35 4.78 -11.97 -16.65
N SER A 36 5.56 -10.95 -16.99
CA SER A 36 6.60 -10.43 -16.10
C SER A 36 6.02 -9.78 -14.84
N GLU A 37 4.89 -9.09 -14.94
CA GLU A 37 4.19 -8.49 -13.79
C GLU A 37 3.65 -9.58 -12.85
N ASP A 38 3.06 -10.64 -13.40
CA ASP A 38 2.57 -11.79 -12.65
C ASP A 38 3.71 -12.47 -11.87
N GLU A 39 4.86 -12.74 -12.52
CA GLU A 39 6.04 -13.32 -11.85
C GLU A 39 6.58 -12.43 -10.71
N LEU A 40 6.62 -11.11 -10.91
CA LEU A 40 7.04 -10.16 -9.88
C LEU A 40 6.06 -10.11 -8.70
N GLN A 41 4.76 -10.21 -8.98
CA GLN A 41 3.71 -10.21 -7.97
C GLN A 41 3.70 -11.52 -7.17
N ASP A 42 3.93 -12.65 -7.82
CA ASP A 42 4.09 -13.95 -7.16
C ASP A 42 5.31 -13.95 -6.24
N ALA A 43 6.46 -13.45 -6.72
CA ALA A 43 7.66 -13.31 -5.91
C ALA A 43 7.45 -12.40 -4.69
N ARG A 44 6.70 -11.31 -4.85
CA ARG A 44 6.32 -10.42 -3.73
C ARG A 44 5.43 -11.13 -2.73
N THR A 45 4.39 -11.81 -3.20
CA THR A 45 3.43 -12.52 -2.35
C THR A 45 4.12 -13.62 -1.55
N ALA A 46 4.95 -14.44 -2.21
CA ALA A 46 5.76 -15.46 -1.56
C ALA A 46 6.73 -14.86 -0.53
N SER A 47 7.35 -13.71 -0.82
CA SER A 47 8.23 -13.03 0.13
C SER A 47 7.49 -12.51 1.36
N ILE A 48 6.26 -11.97 1.18
CA ILE A 48 5.43 -11.51 2.30
C ILE A 48 5.08 -12.68 3.21
N ILE A 49 4.59 -13.77 2.65
CA ILE A 49 4.24 -14.99 3.40
C ILE A 49 5.47 -15.52 4.14
N GLY A 50 6.59 -15.70 3.42
CA GLY A 50 7.82 -16.20 4.01
C GLY A 50 8.35 -15.33 5.15
N LEU A 51 8.33 -14.00 5.02
CA LEU A 51 8.77 -13.09 6.08
C LEU A 51 7.84 -13.08 7.30
N LEU A 52 6.52 -13.20 7.09
CA LEU A 52 5.55 -13.29 8.19
C LEU A 52 5.70 -14.59 8.99
N ASP A 53 5.97 -15.70 8.32
CA ASP A 53 6.08 -17.02 8.96
C ASP A 53 7.42 -17.23 9.67
N THR A 54 8.51 -16.68 9.13
CA THR A 54 9.88 -17.02 9.58
C THR A 54 10.52 -15.99 10.49
N LEU A 55 10.14 -14.72 10.40
CA LEU A 55 10.80 -13.66 11.16
C LEU A 55 9.88 -13.12 12.25
N PRO A 56 10.36 -12.98 13.50
CA PRO A 56 9.65 -12.17 14.48
C PRO A 56 9.42 -10.77 13.91
N ARG A 57 8.32 -10.11 14.28
CA ARG A 57 8.00 -8.69 13.98
C ARG A 57 9.01 -7.68 14.59
N ASN A 58 10.26 -8.09 14.82
CA ASN A 58 11.34 -7.30 15.41
C ASN A 58 12.00 -6.38 14.37
N HIS A 59 12.73 -5.39 14.89
CA HIS A 59 13.31 -4.19 14.29
C HIS A 59 14.32 -4.41 13.14
N ASN A 60 13.93 -5.17 12.12
CA ASN A 60 14.71 -5.33 10.91
C ASN A 60 14.43 -4.16 9.96
N ASN A 61 15.44 -3.73 9.22
CA ASN A 61 15.28 -2.62 8.27
C ASN A 61 14.29 -2.96 7.14
N ILE A 62 14.15 -4.25 6.83
CA ILE A 62 13.19 -4.79 5.87
C ILE A 62 12.24 -5.73 6.61
N GLY A 63 10.93 -5.61 6.33
CA GLY A 63 9.92 -6.49 6.90
C GLY A 63 8.58 -6.37 6.18
N VAL A 64 7.52 -6.82 6.82
CA VAL A 64 6.14 -6.72 6.32
C VAL A 64 5.38 -5.72 7.16
N LYS A 65 4.76 -4.74 6.49
CA LYS A 65 3.88 -3.75 7.11
C LYS A 65 2.44 -3.99 6.67
N GLY A 66 1.50 -4.01 7.62
CA GLY A 66 0.07 -3.93 7.33
C GLY A 66 -0.31 -2.49 6.99
N MET A 67 -0.50 -2.18 5.71
CA MET A 67 -0.97 -0.87 5.25
C MET A 67 -2.43 -0.72 5.62
N GLY A 68 -2.73 0.20 6.53
CA GLY A 68 -4.07 0.36 7.11
C GLY A 68 -4.30 -0.40 8.43
N GLU A 69 -3.27 -1.03 8.98
CA GLU A 69 -3.28 -1.57 10.35
C GLU A 69 -2.86 -0.46 11.33
N ILE A 70 -3.64 -0.23 12.37
CA ILE A 70 -3.34 0.77 13.40
C ILE A 70 -2.10 0.35 14.21
N ASP A 71 -1.13 1.26 14.37
CA ASP A 71 0.00 1.02 15.27
C ASP A 71 -0.44 1.11 16.75
N VAL A 72 -0.62 -0.07 17.36
CA VAL A 72 -0.99 -0.22 18.77
C VAL A 72 -0.02 0.49 19.73
N LYS A 73 1.22 0.79 19.32
CA LYS A 73 2.19 1.51 20.17
C LYS A 73 1.67 2.89 20.60
N GLY A 74 0.92 3.58 19.73
CA GLY A 74 0.28 4.85 20.06
C GLY A 74 -0.70 4.69 21.23
N PHE A 75 -1.54 3.65 21.18
CA PHE A 75 -2.47 3.31 22.25
C PHE A 75 -1.77 2.86 23.52
N ILE A 76 -0.73 2.01 23.41
CA ILE A 76 0.04 1.55 24.58
C ILE A 76 0.66 2.73 25.32
N LYS A 77 1.25 3.69 24.59
CA LYS A 77 1.91 4.85 25.18
C LYS A 77 0.92 5.74 25.93
N GLU A 78 -0.27 5.97 25.39
CA GLU A 78 -1.30 6.75 26.07
C GLU A 78 -1.93 5.97 27.24
N CYS A 79 -2.25 4.69 27.06
CA CYS A 79 -2.82 3.86 28.12
C CYS A 79 -1.89 3.73 29.33
N LYS A 80 -0.57 3.66 29.13
CA LYS A 80 0.41 3.64 30.24
C LYS A 80 0.42 4.92 31.09
N LYS A 81 -0.17 6.02 30.63
CA LYS A 81 -0.35 7.24 31.44
C LYS A 81 -1.54 7.14 32.39
N ARG A 82 -2.47 6.21 32.15
CA ARG A 82 -3.77 6.10 32.85
C ARG A 82 -3.91 4.81 33.64
N TYR A 83 -3.29 3.73 33.18
CA TYR A 83 -3.40 2.38 33.72
C TYR A 83 -2.02 1.81 34.03
N THR A 84 -1.96 0.82 34.91
CA THR A 84 -0.70 0.18 35.32
C THR A 84 -0.56 -1.23 34.74
N GLY A 85 0.69 -1.65 34.51
CA GLY A 85 1.03 -3.01 34.10
C GLY A 85 0.23 -3.53 32.90
N ASP A 86 -0.29 -4.75 33.04
CA ASP A 86 -1.00 -5.48 31.98
C ASP A 86 -2.37 -4.88 31.64
N GLU A 87 -2.96 -4.11 32.55
CA GLU A 87 -4.22 -3.40 32.27
C GLU A 87 -4.03 -2.39 31.13
N ALA A 88 -2.91 -1.64 31.13
CA ALA A 88 -2.60 -0.69 30.08
C ALA A 88 -2.48 -1.37 28.70
N MET A 89 -1.85 -2.54 28.66
CA MET A 89 -1.69 -3.32 27.42
C MET A 89 -3.03 -3.87 26.93
N THR A 90 -3.85 -4.38 27.85
CA THR A 90 -5.18 -4.91 27.53
C THR A 90 -6.11 -3.81 27.00
N LYS A 91 -6.15 -2.66 27.68
CA LYS A 91 -6.95 -1.49 27.25
C LYS A 91 -6.48 -0.96 25.90
N ALA A 92 -5.17 -0.87 25.69
CA ALA A 92 -4.62 -0.44 24.41
C ALA A 92 -5.02 -1.38 23.26
N GLY A 93 -4.93 -2.69 23.46
CA GLY A 93 -5.35 -3.69 22.47
C GLY A 93 -6.84 -3.60 22.15
N MET A 94 -7.70 -3.57 23.18
CA MET A 94 -9.15 -3.45 22.99
C MET A 94 -9.53 -2.18 22.22
N MET A 95 -8.94 -1.04 22.57
CA MET A 95 -9.20 0.23 21.90
C MET A 95 -8.68 0.22 20.45
N CYS A 96 -7.49 -0.34 20.22
CA CYS A 96 -6.93 -0.47 18.88
C CYS A 96 -7.84 -1.31 17.97
N SER A 97 -8.33 -2.45 18.46
CA SER A 97 -9.27 -3.30 17.71
C SER A 97 -10.59 -2.58 17.41
N HIS A 98 -11.15 -1.87 18.40
CA HIS A 98 -12.38 -1.10 18.19
C HIS A 98 -12.22 -0.03 17.12
N TRP A 99 -11.11 0.71 17.13
CA TRP A 99 -10.83 1.69 16.07
C TRP A 99 -10.54 1.02 14.73
N GLN A 100 -9.93 -0.16 14.70
CA GLN A 100 -9.71 -0.90 13.47
C GLN A 100 -11.05 -1.31 12.82
N GLU A 101 -12.05 -1.68 13.62
CA GLU A 101 -13.42 -1.97 13.16
C GLU A 101 -14.10 -0.71 12.59
N ASP A 102 -13.97 0.43 13.26
CA ASP A 102 -14.46 1.71 12.75
C ASP A 102 -13.81 2.05 11.39
N LEU A 103 -12.50 1.79 11.23
CA LEU A 103 -11.75 2.09 10.01
C LEU A 103 -12.27 1.34 8.79
N VAL A 104 -12.72 0.10 8.97
CA VAL A 104 -13.23 -0.75 7.88
C VAL A 104 -14.71 -0.48 7.58
N ASP A 105 -15.44 0.20 8.46
CA ASP A 105 -16.86 0.54 8.27
C ASP A 105 -17.04 1.46 7.04
N PRO A 106 -17.73 1.02 5.98
CA PRO A 106 -17.95 1.85 4.80
C PRO A 106 -18.84 3.08 5.08
N ALA A 107 -19.62 3.09 6.17
CA ALA A 107 -20.45 4.24 6.55
C ALA A 107 -19.62 5.41 7.13
N TRP A 108 -18.37 5.16 7.54
CA TRP A 108 -17.51 6.20 8.12
C TRP A 108 -16.31 6.51 7.24
N HIS A 109 -16.43 7.56 6.42
CA HIS A 109 -15.38 8.01 5.51
C HIS A 109 -14.98 9.46 5.83
N PRO A 110 -14.10 9.69 6.83
CA PRO A 110 -13.77 11.02 7.34
C PRO A 110 -12.77 11.76 6.43
N PHE A 111 -13.09 11.86 5.15
CA PHE A 111 -12.30 12.56 4.15
C PHE A 111 -13.05 13.73 3.54
N LYS A 112 -12.30 14.69 3.03
CA LYS A 112 -12.81 15.83 2.27
C LYS A 112 -11.97 16.00 1.00
N ILE A 113 -12.61 16.51 -0.03
CA ILE A 113 -11.97 16.83 -1.29
C ILE A 113 -11.45 18.26 -1.22
N ILE A 114 -10.18 18.47 -1.55
CA ILE A 114 -9.55 19.78 -1.66
C ILE A 114 -8.84 19.92 -3.00
N GLU A 115 -8.65 21.16 -3.45
CA GLU A 115 -7.85 21.46 -4.64
C GLU A 115 -6.50 22.06 -4.21
N ILE A 116 -5.42 21.42 -4.63
CA ILE A 116 -4.05 21.89 -4.41
C ILE A 116 -3.38 22.00 -5.78
N HIS A 117 -3.02 23.23 -6.19
CA HIS A 117 -2.35 23.50 -7.48
C HIS A 117 -3.08 22.91 -8.71
N GLY A 118 -4.42 22.98 -8.74
CA GLY A 118 -5.22 22.41 -9.84
C GLY A 118 -5.40 20.90 -9.79
N GLN A 119 -4.87 20.22 -8.77
CA GLN A 119 -5.10 18.80 -8.52
C GLN A 119 -6.10 18.60 -7.39
N ILE A 120 -7.15 17.83 -7.69
CA ILE A 120 -8.13 17.37 -6.72
C ILE A 120 -7.50 16.27 -5.87
N GLN A 121 -7.48 16.45 -4.56
CA GLN A 121 -6.94 15.50 -3.60
C GLN A 121 -7.94 15.23 -2.49
N GLU A 122 -8.01 13.97 -2.07
CA GLU A 122 -8.80 13.55 -0.93
C GLU A 122 -7.91 13.50 0.32
N VAL A 123 -8.26 14.30 1.31
CA VAL A 123 -7.49 14.43 2.56
C VAL A 123 -8.38 14.19 3.77
N ILE A 124 -7.78 13.84 4.91
CA ILE A 124 -8.53 13.66 6.15
C ILE A 124 -9.27 14.94 6.52
N ASN A 125 -10.54 14.78 6.87
CA ASN A 125 -11.34 15.85 7.44
C ASN A 125 -11.06 15.95 8.95
N GLU A 126 -10.16 16.85 9.35
CA GLU A 126 -9.85 17.11 10.76
C GLU A 126 -11.07 17.59 11.57
N GLU A 127 -12.13 18.06 10.90
CA GLU A 127 -13.36 18.48 11.53
C GLU A 127 -14.32 17.33 11.88
N ASP A 128 -14.00 16.08 11.47
CA ASP A 128 -14.79 14.90 11.77
C ASP A 128 -14.99 14.71 13.29
N GLU A 129 -16.24 14.47 13.69
CA GLU A 129 -16.64 14.40 15.09
C GLU A 129 -16.02 13.20 15.83
N LYS A 130 -15.86 12.04 15.17
CA LYS A 130 -15.21 10.88 15.79
C LYS A 130 -13.71 11.16 15.99
N LEU A 131 -13.04 11.70 14.98
CA LEU A 131 -11.61 12.05 15.04
C LEU A 131 -11.30 13.14 16.07
N LYS A 132 -12.14 14.17 16.17
CA LYS A 132 -12.03 15.20 17.22
C LYS A 132 -12.13 14.60 18.61
N LYS A 133 -13.16 13.77 18.84
CA LYS A 133 -13.36 13.08 20.13
C LYS A 133 -12.17 12.19 20.46
N LEU A 134 -11.64 11.44 19.49
CA LEU A 134 -10.44 10.63 19.65
C LEU A 134 -9.24 11.46 20.13
N LYS A 135 -8.96 12.58 19.46
CA LYS A 135 -7.83 13.44 19.79
C LYS A 135 -7.95 14.07 21.17
N VAL A 136 -9.15 14.50 21.56
CA VAL A 136 -9.43 15.05 22.91
C VAL A 136 -9.30 13.96 23.97
N GLN A 137 -9.85 12.78 23.72
CA GLN A 137 -9.90 11.71 24.72
C GLN A 137 -8.58 10.97 24.88
N TRP A 138 -7.78 10.80 23.83
CA TRP A 138 -6.61 9.91 23.81
C TRP A 138 -5.33 10.60 23.28
N GLY A 139 -5.39 11.89 23.01
CA GLY A 139 -4.23 12.68 22.64
C GLY A 139 -3.76 12.46 21.20
N ASN A 140 -2.68 13.17 20.87
CA ASN A 140 -2.21 13.30 19.49
C ASN A 140 -1.58 12.01 18.94
N GLU A 141 -0.99 11.16 19.78
CA GLU A 141 -0.30 9.94 19.33
C GLU A 141 -1.30 8.89 18.81
N VAL A 142 -2.40 8.70 19.54
CA VAL A 142 -3.49 7.82 19.11
C VAL A 142 -4.17 8.39 17.87
N TYR A 143 -4.45 9.70 17.85
CA TYR A 143 -4.99 10.37 16.67
C TYR A 143 -4.12 10.16 15.43
N GLN A 144 -2.79 10.29 15.55
CA GLN A 144 -1.85 10.07 14.46
C GLN A 144 -1.83 8.62 13.99
N ALA A 145 -1.87 7.65 14.91
CA ALA A 145 -1.90 6.23 14.55
C ALA A 145 -3.17 5.88 13.74
N VAL A 146 -4.32 6.40 14.16
CA VAL A 146 -5.61 6.18 13.48
C VAL A 146 -5.67 6.89 12.13
N THR A 147 -5.25 8.15 12.06
CA THR A 147 -5.28 8.92 10.81
C THR A 147 -4.28 8.40 9.77
N MET A 148 -3.10 7.92 10.19
CA MET A 148 -2.15 7.25 9.31
C MET A 148 -2.74 5.96 8.72
N ALA A 149 -3.37 5.12 9.55
CA ALA A 149 -4.02 3.90 9.07
C ALA A 149 -5.19 4.21 8.11
N LEU A 150 -5.98 5.25 8.37
CA LEU A 150 -7.03 5.71 7.44
C LEU A 150 -6.46 6.13 6.08
N GLN A 151 -5.38 6.91 6.06
CA GLN A 151 -4.72 7.33 4.81
C GLN A 151 -4.18 6.13 4.05
N GLU A 152 -3.54 5.19 4.74
CA GLU A 152 -3.01 3.97 4.13
C GLU A 152 -4.11 3.11 3.52
N LEU A 153 -5.24 2.93 4.21
CA LEU A 153 -6.41 2.25 3.63
C LEU A 153 -6.88 2.93 2.34
N ASN A 154 -6.96 4.26 2.35
CA ASN A 154 -7.43 5.00 1.18
C ASN A 154 -6.46 4.92 -0.02
N TRP A 155 -5.15 4.85 0.23
CA TRP A 155 -4.15 4.74 -0.84
C TRP A 155 -3.97 3.32 -1.35
N TYR A 156 -4.01 2.32 -0.47
CA TYR A 156 -3.67 0.95 -0.82
C TYR A 156 -4.89 0.08 -1.14
N ASN A 157 -6.03 0.36 -0.52
CA ASN A 157 -7.23 -0.43 -0.70
C ASN A 157 -8.51 0.41 -0.52
N PRO A 158 -8.72 1.47 -1.33
CA PRO A 158 -9.84 2.39 -1.16
C PRO A 158 -11.21 1.69 -1.24
N SER A 159 -11.33 0.69 -2.12
CA SER A 159 -12.59 -0.05 -2.30
C SER A 159 -12.77 -1.19 -1.30
N GLY A 160 -11.72 -1.96 -1.00
CA GLY A 160 -11.81 -3.12 -0.11
C GLY A 160 -11.79 -2.77 1.37
N ARG A 161 -11.27 -1.59 1.73
CA ARG A 161 -11.29 -1.01 3.10
C ARG A 161 -10.73 -1.94 4.18
N HIS A 162 -9.88 -2.89 3.83
CA HIS A 162 -9.15 -3.73 4.78
C HIS A 162 -7.64 -3.53 4.64
N ALA A 163 -6.91 -3.80 5.71
CA ALA A 163 -5.45 -3.72 5.69
C ALA A 163 -4.86 -4.70 4.66
N VAL A 164 -3.76 -4.31 4.02
CA VAL A 164 -3.02 -5.16 3.08
C VAL A 164 -1.55 -5.22 3.48
N ASN A 165 -0.96 -6.40 3.40
CA ASN A 165 0.45 -6.57 3.72
C ASN A 165 1.32 -6.09 2.56
N GLU A 166 2.38 -5.36 2.89
CA GLU A 166 3.34 -4.85 1.92
C GLU A 166 4.77 -5.08 2.41
N LEU A 167 5.67 -5.37 1.47
CA LEU A 167 7.11 -5.42 1.75
C LEU A 167 7.60 -4.00 2.02
N TRP A 168 8.15 -3.77 3.20
CA TRP A 168 8.47 -2.43 3.68
C TRP A 168 9.93 -2.29 4.06
N ASN A 169 10.53 -1.18 3.63
CA ASN A 169 11.83 -0.73 4.10
C ASN A 169 11.59 0.32 5.20
N TYR A 170 11.67 -0.12 6.46
CA TYR A 170 11.48 0.73 7.64
C TYR A 170 12.58 1.78 7.80
N ARG A 171 13.78 1.53 7.26
CA ARG A 171 14.86 2.53 7.28
C ARG A 171 14.56 3.69 6.34
N GLU A 172 14.00 3.41 5.17
CA GLU A 172 13.71 4.43 4.16
C GLU A 172 12.25 4.92 4.18
N GLY A 173 11.38 4.31 4.98
CA GLY A 173 9.98 4.72 5.08
C GLY A 173 9.18 4.52 3.78
N ARG A 174 9.52 3.49 2.98
CA ARG A 174 8.88 3.20 1.70
C ARG A 174 8.73 1.71 1.43
N LYS A 175 7.94 1.37 0.41
CA LYS A 175 7.86 0.02 -0.16
C LYS A 175 9.26 -0.50 -0.50
N ALA A 176 9.57 -1.70 -0.05
CA ALA A 176 10.82 -2.39 -0.35
C ALA A 176 10.81 -2.92 -1.80
N ARG A 177 11.96 -2.80 -2.44
CA ARG A 177 12.27 -3.42 -3.74
C ARG A 177 12.63 -4.88 -3.50
N LEU A 178 12.31 -5.74 -4.46
CA LEU A 178 12.64 -7.17 -4.37
C LEU A 178 14.14 -7.40 -4.13
N LYS A 179 15.02 -6.62 -4.78
CA LYS A 179 16.47 -6.66 -4.52
C LYS A 179 16.84 -6.42 -3.04
N GLU A 180 16.16 -5.49 -2.37
CA GLU A 180 16.41 -5.20 -0.94
C GLU A 180 16.00 -6.39 -0.08
N VAL A 181 14.84 -6.99 -0.38
CA VAL A 181 14.30 -8.17 0.30
C VAL A 181 15.21 -9.39 0.10
N THR A 182 15.62 -9.67 -1.13
CA THR A 182 16.54 -10.77 -1.46
C THR A 182 17.87 -10.63 -0.72
N ASN A 183 18.49 -9.44 -0.76
CA ASN A 183 19.73 -9.18 -0.05
C ASN A 183 19.58 -9.37 1.46
N PHE A 184 18.47 -8.90 2.01
CA PHE A 184 18.16 -9.04 3.43
C PHE A 184 18.00 -10.51 3.85
N VAL A 185 17.26 -11.32 3.06
CA VAL A 185 17.11 -12.76 3.31
C VAL A 185 18.48 -13.47 3.28
N PHE A 186 19.33 -13.18 2.30
CA PHE A 186 20.67 -13.76 2.25
C PHE A 186 21.56 -13.35 3.42
N GLN A 187 21.41 -12.13 3.94
CA GLN A 187 22.11 -11.70 5.15
C GLN A 187 21.67 -12.49 6.38
N ILE A 188 20.37 -12.71 6.56
CA ILE A 188 19.84 -13.54 7.65
C ILE A 188 20.39 -14.95 7.56
N LEU A 189 20.31 -15.58 6.38
CA LEU A 189 20.79 -16.95 6.20
C LEU A 189 22.28 -17.11 6.52
N LYS A 190 23.11 -16.11 6.19
CA LYS A 190 24.54 -16.09 6.57
C LYS A 190 24.76 -16.02 8.08
N THR A 191 23.86 -15.38 8.82
CA THR A 191 23.97 -15.27 10.28
C THR A 191 23.45 -16.50 11.02
N LEU A 192 22.75 -17.41 10.33
CA LEU A 192 22.24 -18.66 10.87
C LEU A 192 23.21 -19.85 10.67
N GLN A 193 24.31 -19.65 9.95
CA GLN A 193 25.42 -20.61 9.77
C GLN A 193 26.57 -20.29 10.72
#